data_AF-X1ACG4-F1
#
_entry.id   AF-X1ACG4-F1
#
_cell.length_a   1.000
_cell.length_b   1.000
_cell.length_c   1.000
_cell.angle_alpha   90.00
_cell.angle_beta   90.00
_cell.angle_gamma   90.00
#
_symmetry.space_group_name_H-M   'P 1'
#
loop_
_entity.id
_entity.type
_entity.pdbx_description
1 polymer ?
#
loop_
_entity_poly.entity_id
_entity_poly.type
_entity_poly.pdbx_seq_one_letter_code
_entity_poly.pdbx_strand_id
1 'polypeptide(L)'
;MTDHATPQPVGQSGKDLRISLRISLENQPITIVGAPFPLAAREIERQGFSAVYLSGAALSAGLLGIPDIGLIPFEELERQTFQLAQNVCIPVIVDADT
;
A
#
# COMPACT_ATOMS: atom_id res chain seq x y z
N MET A 1 -14.13 -3.69 -24.45
CA MET A 1 -13.74 -2.56 -23.58
C MET A 1 -14.66 -2.62 -22.37
N THR A 2 -14.32 -3.49 -21.41
CA THR A 2 -15.12 -3.67 -20.19
C THR A 2 -14.92 -2.44 -19.32
N ASP A 3 -16.02 -1.84 -18.92
CA ASP A 3 -16.06 -0.67 -18.05
C ASP A 3 -15.57 -1.09 -16.66
N HIS A 4 -14.26 -0.95 -16.43
CA HIS A 4 -13.67 -1.06 -15.10
C HIS A 4 -13.96 0.25 -14.36
N ALA A 5 -15.23 0.43 -13.98
CA ALA A 5 -15.63 1.48 -13.07
C ALA A 5 -14.67 1.42 -11.87
N THR A 6 -13.86 2.47 -11.71
CA THR A 6 -12.88 2.50 -10.64
C THR A 6 -13.66 2.58 -9.34
N PRO A 7 -13.45 1.65 -8.38
CA PRO A 7 -14.02 1.83 -7.06
C PRO A 7 -13.65 3.21 -6.55
N GLN A 8 -14.66 4.04 -6.30
CA GLN A 8 -14.47 5.29 -5.56
C GLN A 8 -14.12 4.89 -4.13
N PRO A 9 -13.13 5.54 -3.48
CA PRO A 9 -12.75 5.16 -2.14
C PRO A 9 -13.87 5.49 -1.14
N VAL A 10 -14.75 4.51 -0.89
CA VAL A 10 -15.81 4.61 0.11
C VAL A 10 -15.33 3.94 1.40
N GLY A 11 -14.91 4.77 2.34
CA GLY A 11 -15.36 4.70 3.74
C GLY A 11 -15.11 3.43 4.55
N GLN A 12 -14.13 2.58 4.22
CA GLN A 12 -13.73 1.55 5.17
C GLN A 12 -12.92 2.18 6.30
N SER A 13 -13.35 1.97 7.55
CA SER A 13 -12.57 2.41 8.70
C SER A 13 -11.23 1.68 8.71
N GLY A 14 -10.17 2.32 9.21
CA GLY A 14 -8.88 1.64 9.41
C GLY A 14 -8.99 0.37 10.27
N LYS A 15 -10.02 0.27 11.14
CA LYS A 15 -10.32 -0.97 11.86
C LYS A 15 -10.81 -2.09 10.94
N ASP A 16 -11.68 -1.77 9.99
CA ASP A 16 -12.26 -2.75 9.06
C ASP A 16 -11.18 -3.29 8.10
N LEU A 17 -10.31 -2.40 7.60
CA LEU A 17 -9.15 -2.79 6.80
C LEU A 17 -8.23 -3.77 7.54
N ARG A 18 -7.91 -3.47 8.82
CA ARG A 18 -7.10 -4.39 9.64
C ARG A 18 -7.78 -5.74 9.89
N ILE A 19 -9.10 -5.78 9.99
CA ILE A 19 -9.85 -7.03 10.14
C ILE A 19 -9.81 -7.81 8.82
N SER A 20 -10.06 -7.16 7.69
CA SER A 20 -10.03 -7.78 6.36
C SER A 20 -8.66 -8.42 6.05
N LEU A 21 -7.56 -7.75 6.42
CA LEU A 21 -6.21 -8.30 6.26
C LEU A 21 -6.02 -9.56 7.11
N ARG A 22 -6.45 -9.55 8.39
CA ARG A 22 -6.33 -10.72 9.27
C ARG A 22 -7.10 -11.91 8.71
N ILE A 23 -8.36 -11.71 8.30
CA ILE A 23 -9.20 -12.75 7.70
C ILE A 23 -8.54 -13.32 6.45
N SER A 24 -7.96 -12.46 5.59
CA SER A 24 -7.29 -12.89 4.36
C SER A 24 -6.08 -13.81 4.63
N LEU A 25 -5.44 -13.68 5.80
CA LEU A 25 -4.26 -14.44 6.19
C LEU A 25 -4.56 -15.75 6.94
N GLU A 26 -5.80 -15.99 7.39
CA GLU A 26 -6.13 -17.11 8.28
C GLU A 26 -5.91 -18.49 7.65
N ASN A 27 -6.19 -18.64 6.35
CA ASN A 27 -6.30 -19.95 5.70
C ASN A 27 -5.22 -20.23 4.67
N GLN A 28 -4.53 -19.19 4.17
CA GLN A 28 -3.53 -19.33 3.13
C GLN A 28 -2.59 -18.11 3.08
N PRO A 29 -1.37 -18.27 2.58
CA PRO A 29 -0.55 -17.14 2.17
C PRO A 29 -1.26 -16.32 1.10
N ILE A 30 -1.17 -14.99 1.20
CA ILE A 30 -1.64 -14.07 0.17
C ILE A 30 -0.45 -13.42 -0.53
N THR A 31 -0.62 -13.08 -1.81
CA THR A 31 0.36 -12.27 -2.53
C THR A 31 0.12 -10.80 -2.23
N ILE A 32 1.17 -10.06 -1.89
CA ILE A 32 1.13 -8.63 -1.62
C ILE A 32 2.14 -7.95 -2.54
N VAL A 33 1.65 -7.06 -3.39
CA VAL A 33 2.48 -6.40 -4.41
C VAL A 33 2.99 -5.07 -3.87
N GLY A 34 4.27 -4.80 -4.12
CA GLY A 34 4.89 -3.51 -3.77
C GLY A 34 4.32 -2.37 -4.61
N ALA A 35 3.88 -1.30 -3.95
CA ALA A 35 3.34 -0.11 -4.56
C ALA A 35 4.22 1.11 -4.17
N PRO A 36 5.16 1.55 -5.02
CA PRO A 36 6.02 2.70 -4.70
C PRO A 36 5.28 4.05 -4.82
N PHE A 37 4.10 4.10 -5.44
CA PHE A 37 3.32 5.32 -5.62
C PHE A 37 1.81 5.02 -5.79
N PRO A 38 0.90 6.01 -5.60
CA PRO A 38 -0.55 5.78 -5.57
C PRO A 38 -1.14 5.15 -6.83
N LEU A 39 -0.64 5.50 -8.02
CA LEU A 39 -1.13 4.91 -9.27
C LEU A 39 -0.89 3.40 -9.32
N ALA A 40 0.29 2.92 -8.88
CA ALA A 40 0.57 1.49 -8.80
C ALA A 40 -0.37 0.82 -7.79
N ALA A 41 -0.60 1.43 -6.62
CA ALA A 41 -1.51 0.89 -5.61
C ALA A 41 -2.94 0.71 -6.16
N ARG A 42 -3.45 1.70 -6.90
CA ARG A 42 -4.77 1.62 -7.56
C ARG A 42 -4.84 0.53 -8.61
N GLU A 43 -3.78 0.33 -9.37
CA GLU A 43 -3.75 -0.73 -10.37
C GLU A 43 -3.72 -2.10 -9.71
N ILE A 44 -2.91 -2.28 -8.66
CA ILE A 44 -2.87 -3.51 -7.85
C ILE A 44 -4.27 -3.81 -7.27
N GLU A 45 -4.95 -2.81 -6.72
CA GLU A 45 -6.33 -2.96 -6.24
C GLU A 45 -7.29 -3.39 -7.36
N ARG A 46 -7.23 -2.76 -8.53
CA ARG A 46 -8.08 -3.11 -9.68
C ARG A 46 -7.88 -4.53 -10.19
N GLN A 47 -6.68 -5.08 -10.02
CA GLN A 47 -6.36 -6.47 -10.35
C GLN A 47 -6.85 -7.47 -9.28
N GLY A 48 -7.49 -6.99 -8.20
CA GLY A 48 -8.14 -7.82 -7.20
C GLY A 48 -7.22 -8.30 -6.07
N PHE A 49 -6.04 -7.70 -5.90
CA PHE A 49 -5.19 -8.01 -4.76
C PHE A 49 -5.79 -7.49 -3.46
N SER A 50 -5.62 -8.25 -2.38
CA SER A 50 -6.26 -7.97 -1.09
C SER A 50 -5.50 -6.95 -0.23
N ALA A 51 -4.28 -6.56 -0.60
CA ALA A 51 -3.44 -5.57 0.08
C ALA A 51 -2.30 -5.09 -0.82
N VAL A 52 -1.69 -3.95 -0.47
CA VAL A 52 -0.46 -3.42 -1.08
C VAL A 52 0.63 -3.23 -0.04
N TYR A 53 1.89 -3.21 -0.48
CA TYR A 53 3.05 -2.99 0.38
C TYR A 53 3.83 -1.73 -0.03
N LEU A 54 4.12 -0.86 0.93
CA LEU A 54 5.06 0.24 0.80
C LEU A 54 6.41 -0.20 1.39
N SER A 55 7.39 -0.41 0.52
CA SER A 55 8.74 -0.85 0.88
C SER A 55 9.64 0.34 1.22
N GLY A 56 10.43 0.23 2.30
CA GLY A 56 11.50 1.18 2.63
C GLY A 56 12.54 1.25 1.51
N ALA A 57 13.05 0.10 1.07
CA ALA A 57 14.00 0.01 -0.05
C ALA A 57 13.50 0.65 -1.36
N ALA A 58 12.24 0.41 -1.74
CA ALA A 58 11.68 1.02 -2.95
C ALA A 58 11.51 2.54 -2.79
N LEU A 59 11.21 3.00 -1.57
CA LEU A 59 11.10 4.42 -1.24
C LEU A 59 12.47 5.11 -1.25
N SER A 60 13.47 4.57 -0.55
CA SER A 60 14.84 5.13 -0.51
C SER A 60 15.46 5.20 -1.91
N ALA A 61 15.43 4.08 -2.64
CA ALA A 61 16.01 4.02 -3.98
C ALA A 61 15.19 4.81 -5.02
N GLY A 62 13.87 4.67 -5.00
CA GLY A 62 12.99 5.19 -6.05
C GLY A 62 12.63 6.66 -5.91
N LEU A 63 12.47 7.16 -4.68
CA LEU A 63 12.07 8.54 -4.44
C LEU A 63 13.24 9.45 -4.08
N LEU A 64 14.13 8.98 -3.20
CA LEU A 64 15.22 9.79 -2.67
C LEU A 64 16.54 9.56 -3.42
N GLY A 65 16.69 8.45 -4.13
CA GLY A 65 17.92 8.09 -4.83
C GLY A 65 19.07 7.76 -3.88
N ILE A 66 18.76 7.27 -2.67
CA ILE A 66 19.72 6.96 -1.61
C ILE A 66 19.68 5.46 -1.26
N PRO A 67 20.77 4.89 -0.71
CA PRO A 67 20.76 3.51 -0.22
C PRO A 67 19.82 3.32 0.97
N ASP A 68 19.31 2.10 1.11
CA ASP A 68 18.39 1.70 2.17
C ASP A 68 19.14 1.36 3.47
N ILE A 69 19.58 2.40 4.19
CA ILE A 69 20.38 2.29 5.43
C ILE A 69 19.83 3.19 6.55
N GLY A 70 18.50 3.40 6.57
CA GLY A 70 17.83 4.22 7.60
C GLY A 70 17.99 5.72 7.41
N LEU A 71 18.15 6.18 6.15
CA LEU A 71 18.27 7.60 5.81
C LEU A 71 16.94 8.24 5.38
N ILE A 72 15.86 7.47 5.27
CA ILE A 72 14.54 7.99 4.91
C ILE A 72 14.02 8.82 6.08
N PRO A 73 13.72 10.12 5.88
CA PRO A 73 13.06 10.92 6.92
C PRO A 73 11.66 10.39 7.21
N PHE A 74 11.24 10.38 8.48
CA PHE A 74 9.91 9.90 8.88
C PHE A 74 8.79 10.66 8.15
N GLU A 75 8.95 11.96 7.93
CA GLU A 75 7.97 12.80 7.24
C GLU A 75 7.76 12.35 5.79
N GLU A 76 8.79 11.80 5.15
CA GLU A 76 8.68 11.27 3.80
C GLU A 76 7.90 9.94 3.80
N LEU A 77 8.21 9.04 4.74
CA LEU A 77 7.48 7.80 4.92
C LEU A 77 5.99 8.06 5.23
N GLU A 78 5.70 8.99 6.15
CA GLU A 78 4.34 9.39 6.52
C GLU A 78 3.60 9.95 5.29
N ARG A 79 4.23 10.87 4.56
CA ARG A 79 3.63 11.49 3.38
C ARG A 79 3.27 10.46 2.31
N GLN A 80 4.16 9.51 2.02
CA GLN A 80 3.89 8.45 1.04
C GLN A 80 2.81 7.51 1.53
N THR A 81 2.88 7.09 2.79
CA THR A 81 1.85 6.25 3.43
C THR A 81 0.47 6.89 3.32
N PHE A 82 0.36 8.18 3.64
CA PHE A 82 -0.87 8.94 3.53
C PHE A 82 -1.38 8.99 2.09
N GLN A 83 -0.51 9.30 1.13
CA GLN A 83 -0.88 9.36 -0.28
C GLN A 83 -1.39 8.01 -0.80
N LEU A 84 -0.75 6.89 -0.44
CA LEU A 84 -1.23 5.56 -0.80
C LEU A 84 -2.59 5.27 -0.16
N ALA A 85 -2.70 5.43 1.16
CA ALA A 85 -3.91 5.10 1.92
C ALA A 85 -5.14 5.90 1.48
N GLN A 86 -4.97 7.14 1.02
CA GLN A 86 -6.06 7.97 0.50
C GLN A 86 -6.55 7.54 -0.90
N ASN A 87 -5.78 6.72 -1.62
CA ASN A 87 -6.04 6.39 -3.02
C ASN A 87 -6.51 4.95 -3.25
N VAL A 88 -6.60 4.11 -2.21
CA VAL A 88 -7.08 2.72 -2.30
C VAL A 88 -8.03 2.37 -1.16
N CYS A 89 -8.89 1.37 -1.38
CA CYS A 89 -9.79 0.77 -0.38
C CYS A 89 -9.25 -0.52 0.24
N ILE A 90 -8.03 -0.92 -0.09
CA ILE A 90 -7.38 -2.11 0.45
C ILE A 90 -6.30 -1.73 1.48
N PRO A 91 -5.97 -2.62 2.43
CA PRO A 91 -4.89 -2.39 3.39
C PRO A 91 -3.55 -2.03 2.73
N VAL A 92 -2.89 -1.00 3.27
CA VAL A 92 -1.50 -0.65 2.95
C VAL A 92 -0.63 -1.16 4.10
N ILE A 93 0.27 -2.08 3.80
CA ILE A 93 1.30 -2.54 4.74
C ILE A 93 2.53 -1.66 4.51
N VAL A 94 3.08 -1.11 5.59
CA VAL A 94 4.19 -0.17 5.52
C VAL A 94 5.38 -0.79 6.23
N ASP A 95 6.51 -0.80 5.54
CA ASP A 95 7.81 -1.01 6.16
C ASP A 95 8.19 0.25 6.95
N ALA A 96 8.15 0.16 8.27
CA ALA A 96 8.27 1.32 9.15
C ALA A 96 9.62 1.39 9.88
N ASP A 97 10.60 0.58 9.46
CA ASP A 97 11.91 0.46 10.12
C ASP A 97 11.79 0.38 11.67
N THR A 98 12.72 0.98 12.42
CA THR A 98 12.81 0.94 13.90
C THR A 98 12.66 2.32 14.52
#